data_AF-A0A7C7FRY2-F1
#
_entry.id   AF-A0A7C7FRY2-F1
#
_cell.length_a   1.000
_cell.length_b   1.000
_cell.length_c   1.000
_cell.angle_alpha   90.00
_cell.angle_beta   90.00
_cell.angle_gamma   90.00
#
_symmetry.space_group_name_H-M   'P 1'
#
loop_
_entity.id
_entity.type
_entity.pdbx_description
1 polymer ?
#
loop_
_entity_poly.entity_id
_entity_poly.type
_entity_poly.pdbx_seq_one_letter_code
_entity_poly.pdbx_strand_id
1 'polypeptide(L)'
;MIENEHEETHDNDNEHEQEFSGEESGAASAEMEHVVPVQGMYNDYFLDYASYVILERAVPHQHDGLKPVQRRILHSLDEMHDGRYHKVANVIGNTMKFHPHGDASIGDAMVQIGQKDLLLDCQGNWGNILTGDRAAAARYIEVRLSKFGTEVLFNHKTTNWLASYDGRNKEPETEPVKFPLLLAQGVEGIAVGLACKILPHNFIELIDASIATLLGKRFKLVPDFPTGGMADMEMYNDGLRGGRIRVRARIDKVDNKTLAVREVPFGVTTSSLIESILKANDKGKIKVKKVEDNTAKVVEVLVHLANNVSPDKMLDALYAFTDCEVSLAPNACVILDDRPQFIG
;
A
#
# COMPACT_ATOMS: atom_id res chain seq x y z
N MET A 1 39.97 32.88 51.98
CA MET A 1 39.12 32.06 52.86
C MET A 1 38.35 31.11 51.98
N ILE A 2 38.66 29.82 52.14
CA ILE A 2 38.10 28.61 51.51
C ILE A 2 38.48 28.43 50.03
N GLU A 3 39.56 27.67 49.86
CA GLU A 3 40.04 26.96 48.67
C GLU A 3 39.40 25.56 48.61
N ASN A 4 39.35 24.98 47.41
CA ASN A 4 39.49 23.54 47.11
C ASN A 4 39.58 23.44 45.58
N GLU A 5 40.74 23.15 44.98
CA GLU A 5 41.50 21.88 44.92
C GLU A 5 41.19 21.12 43.61
N HIS A 6 42.14 21.19 42.67
CA HIS A 6 42.32 20.29 41.55
C HIS A 6 43.77 19.84 41.58
N GLU A 7 44.01 18.54 41.72
CA GLU A 7 45.30 17.92 41.43
C GLU A 7 45.10 16.58 40.73
N GLU A 8 45.89 16.40 39.68
CA GLU A 8 46.13 15.16 38.94
C GLU A 8 46.97 14.19 39.78
N THR A 9 46.78 12.87 39.60
CA THR A 9 47.89 11.90 39.76
C THR A 9 47.61 10.61 38.97
N HIS A 10 48.59 10.24 38.14
CA HIS A 10 48.94 8.85 37.81
C HIS A 10 49.41 8.11 39.08
N ASP A 11 49.04 6.84 39.28
CA ASP A 11 49.96 5.68 39.19
C ASP A 11 49.29 4.35 39.60
N ASN A 12 49.84 3.27 39.01
CA ASN A 12 49.90 1.85 39.40
C ASN A 12 49.01 1.28 40.52
N ASP A 13 48.47 0.08 40.25
CA ASP A 13 48.86 -1.07 41.09
C ASP A 13 48.86 -2.38 40.31
N ASN A 14 49.76 -3.24 40.78
CA ASN A 14 50.38 -4.37 40.13
C ASN A 14 49.69 -5.69 40.57
N GLU A 15 50.19 -6.81 40.04
CA GLU A 15 50.08 -8.18 40.60
C GLU A 15 48.82 -9.02 40.31
N HIS A 16 48.93 -9.88 39.29
CA HIS A 16 49.35 -11.27 39.55
C HIS A 16 49.71 -12.01 38.26
N GLU A 17 51.01 -12.29 38.09
CA GLU A 17 51.53 -13.32 37.20
C GLU A 17 51.34 -14.71 37.84
N GLN A 18 51.05 -15.71 37.02
CA GLN A 18 51.74 -17.00 37.13
C GLN A 18 51.94 -17.59 35.74
N GLU A 19 53.22 -17.66 35.37
CA GLU A 19 53.76 -18.31 34.18
C GLU A 19 53.47 -19.82 34.17
N PHE A 20 53.24 -20.35 32.97
CA PHE A 20 53.86 -21.62 32.60
C PHE A 20 54.35 -21.53 31.15
N SER A 21 55.66 -21.48 30.99
CA SER A 21 56.35 -21.54 29.72
C SER A 21 56.32 -22.96 29.17
N GLY A 22 56.15 -23.06 27.85
CA GLY A 22 56.20 -24.30 27.09
C GLY A 22 56.25 -23.98 25.61
N GLU A 23 57.45 -23.64 25.12
CA GLU A 23 57.76 -23.77 23.70
C GLU A 23 57.79 -25.26 23.35
N GLU A 24 56.95 -25.72 22.42
CA GLU A 24 57.41 -26.45 21.23
C GLU A 24 56.26 -26.90 20.32
N SER A 25 56.59 -26.84 19.03
CA SER A 25 56.06 -27.63 17.91
C SER A 25 54.73 -27.21 17.28
N GLY A 26 54.87 -26.58 16.11
CA GLY A 26 53.78 -26.31 15.20
C GLY A 26 53.17 -27.58 14.63
N ALA A 27 51.84 -27.64 14.69
CA ALA A 27 50.96 -28.36 13.77
C ALA A 27 49.49 -28.12 14.18
N ALA A 28 49.02 -26.87 14.19
CA ALA A 28 47.61 -26.57 14.47
C ALA A 28 47.08 -25.30 13.77
N SER A 29 47.77 -24.79 12.75
CA SER A 29 47.39 -23.53 12.07
C SER A 29 46.57 -23.76 10.79
N ALA A 30 45.67 -24.75 10.77
CA ALA A 30 44.89 -25.06 9.56
C ALA A 30 43.38 -25.29 9.79
N GLU A 31 42.86 -25.19 11.01
CA GLU A 31 41.43 -25.36 11.29
C GLU A 31 40.91 -24.41 12.40
N MET A 32 41.35 -23.16 12.41
CA MET A 32 40.50 -22.11 13.00
C MET A 32 39.54 -21.65 11.91
N GLU A 33 38.44 -22.40 11.83
CA GLU A 33 37.25 -22.08 11.05
C GLU A 33 36.93 -20.59 11.12
N HIS A 34 36.48 -20.08 9.98
CA HIS A 34 36.06 -18.71 9.75
C HIS A 34 34.96 -18.29 10.74
N VAL A 35 35.32 -17.84 11.94
CA VAL A 35 34.37 -17.32 12.94
C VAL A 35 33.86 -15.98 12.43
N VAL A 36 32.78 -16.01 11.65
CA VAL A 36 32.05 -14.79 11.27
C VAL A 36 31.33 -14.29 12.52
N PRO A 37 31.60 -13.07 12.98
CA PRO A 37 30.88 -12.51 14.12
C PRO A 37 29.39 -12.48 13.82
N VAL A 38 28.59 -12.95 14.78
CA VAL A 38 27.11 -12.98 14.69
C VAL A 38 26.56 -11.59 14.28
N GLN A 39 27.16 -10.51 14.79
CA GLN A 39 26.79 -9.14 14.44
C GLN A 39 26.95 -8.82 12.94
N GLY A 40 28.02 -9.31 12.30
CA GLY A 40 28.22 -9.16 10.86
C GLY A 40 27.15 -9.89 10.06
N MET A 41 26.87 -11.15 10.44
CA MET A 41 25.80 -11.95 9.81
C MET A 41 24.44 -11.27 9.91
N TYR A 42 24.07 -10.73 11.08
CA TYR A 42 22.78 -10.04 11.25
C TYR A 42 22.67 -8.79 10.37
N ASN A 43 23.73 -8.00 10.25
CA ASN A 43 23.73 -6.81 9.40
C ASN A 43 23.53 -7.20 7.94
N ASP A 44 24.29 -8.17 7.44
CA ASP A 44 24.22 -8.58 6.03
C ASP A 44 22.85 -9.19 5.69
N TYR A 45 22.36 -10.13 6.51
CA TYR A 45 21.05 -10.75 6.29
C TYR A 45 19.90 -9.74 6.40
N PHE A 46 20.00 -8.77 7.30
CA PHE A 46 18.99 -7.71 7.42
C PHE A 46 19.02 -6.79 6.20
N LEU A 47 20.19 -6.42 5.69
CA LEU A 47 20.34 -5.57 4.50
C LEU A 47 19.80 -6.26 3.25
N ASP A 48 20.08 -7.55 3.05
CA ASP A 48 19.55 -8.32 1.94
C ASP A 48 18.03 -8.41 1.99
N TYR A 49 17.49 -8.75 3.16
CA TYR A 49 16.05 -8.79 3.37
C TYR A 49 15.38 -7.42 3.16
N ALA A 50 15.97 -6.36 3.70
CA ALA A 50 15.46 -4.99 3.57
C ALA A 50 15.45 -4.55 2.11
N SER A 51 16.54 -4.78 1.39
CA SER A 51 16.68 -4.46 -0.03
C SER A 51 15.65 -5.21 -0.86
N TYR A 52 15.50 -6.52 -0.64
CA TYR A 52 14.48 -7.33 -1.30
C TYR A 52 13.05 -6.83 -1.01
N VAL A 53 12.72 -6.51 0.23
CA VAL A 53 11.37 -6.02 0.59
C VAL A 53 11.06 -4.67 -0.07
N ILE A 54 12.06 -3.79 -0.19
CA ILE A 54 11.90 -2.48 -0.82
C ILE A 54 11.73 -2.63 -2.34
N LEU A 55 12.69 -3.27 -3.00
CA LEU A 55 12.78 -3.32 -4.47
C LEU A 55 11.80 -4.33 -5.08
N GLU A 56 11.67 -5.51 -4.46
CA GLU A 56 10.99 -6.66 -5.06
C GLU A 56 9.60 -6.93 -4.47
N ARG A 57 9.08 -6.05 -3.60
CA ARG A 57 7.78 -6.30 -2.95
C ARG A 57 6.91 -5.07 -2.73
N ALA A 58 7.39 -4.09 -1.97
CA ALA A 58 6.51 -3.11 -1.34
C ALA A 58 6.29 -1.84 -2.16
N VAL A 59 7.26 -1.42 -2.97
CA VAL A 59 7.25 -0.14 -3.70
C VAL A 59 6.98 -0.40 -5.19
N PRO A 60 6.13 0.40 -5.87
CA PRO A 60 5.90 0.25 -7.29
C PRO A 60 7.08 0.77 -8.12
N HIS A 61 7.22 0.28 -9.35
CA HIS A 61 8.19 0.82 -10.30
C HIS A 61 7.66 2.09 -10.99
N GLN A 62 8.51 3.07 -11.27
CA GLN A 62 8.10 4.34 -11.89
C GLN A 62 7.48 4.18 -13.28
N HIS A 63 8.00 3.27 -14.10
CA HIS A 63 7.59 3.12 -15.49
C HIS A 63 6.19 2.54 -15.69
N ASP A 64 5.76 1.60 -14.84
CA ASP A 64 4.46 0.94 -14.99
C ASP A 64 3.51 1.18 -13.80
N GLY A 65 4.03 1.65 -12.67
CA GLY A 65 3.26 1.84 -11.46
C GLY A 65 2.91 0.56 -10.70
N LEU A 66 3.51 -0.57 -11.06
CA LEU A 66 3.15 -1.89 -10.54
C LEU A 66 4.19 -2.38 -9.53
N LYS A 67 3.71 -3.07 -8.50
CA LYS A 67 4.55 -3.95 -7.68
C LYS A 67 4.85 -5.25 -8.44
N PRO A 68 5.94 -5.97 -8.13
CA PRO A 68 6.31 -7.19 -8.85
C PRO A 68 5.20 -8.25 -8.91
N VAL A 69 4.47 -8.48 -7.81
CA VAL A 69 3.34 -9.43 -7.82
C VAL A 69 2.22 -9.01 -8.78
N GLN A 70 1.91 -7.71 -8.86
CA GLN A 70 0.87 -7.19 -9.74
C GLN A 70 1.28 -7.32 -11.21
N ARG A 71 2.54 -6.98 -11.52
CA ARG A 71 3.13 -7.16 -12.86
C ARG A 71 3.08 -8.62 -13.31
N ARG A 72 3.48 -9.56 -12.45
CA ARG A 72 3.48 -11.00 -12.76
C ARG A 72 2.07 -11.57 -12.96
N ILE A 73 1.07 -11.07 -12.22
CA ILE A 73 -0.35 -11.42 -12.42
C ILE A 73 -0.82 -10.95 -13.80
N LEU A 74 -0.54 -9.70 -14.16
CA LEU A 74 -0.95 -9.12 -15.43
C LEU A 74 -0.23 -9.80 -16.61
N HIS A 75 1.06 -10.09 -16.47
CA HIS A 75 1.82 -10.86 -17.45
C HIS A 75 1.26 -12.28 -17.63
N SER A 76 0.88 -12.95 -16.54
CA SER A 76 0.25 -14.27 -16.62
C SER A 76 -1.10 -14.26 -17.33
N LEU A 77 -1.88 -13.20 -17.13
CA LEU A 77 -3.15 -13.00 -17.83
C LEU A 77 -2.96 -12.74 -19.32
N ASP A 78 -1.87 -12.05 -19.69
CA ASP A 78 -1.50 -11.82 -21.09
C ASP A 78 -1.04 -13.11 -21.78
N GLU A 79 -0.20 -13.93 -21.12
CA GLU A 79 0.19 -15.26 -21.64
C GLU A 79 -1.02 -16.17 -21.90
N MET A 80 -2.03 -16.09 -21.02
CA MET A 80 -3.23 -16.92 -21.09
C MET A 80 -4.33 -16.32 -22.00
N HIS A 81 -4.15 -15.10 -22.51
CA HIS A 81 -5.21 -14.32 -23.10
C HIS A 81 -5.81 -14.97 -24.37
N ASP A 82 -7.06 -15.42 -24.27
CA ASP A 82 -7.84 -15.97 -25.39
C ASP A 82 -9.21 -15.26 -25.58
N GLY A 83 -9.42 -14.17 -24.84
CA GLY A 83 -10.67 -13.39 -24.81
C GLY A 83 -11.78 -13.96 -23.91
N ARG A 84 -11.59 -15.14 -23.32
CA ARG A 84 -12.53 -15.78 -22.40
C ARG A 84 -12.15 -15.50 -20.96
N TYR A 85 -13.09 -15.76 -20.04
CA TYR A 85 -12.81 -15.71 -18.62
C TYR A 85 -12.04 -16.95 -18.18
N HIS A 86 -11.02 -16.75 -17.34
CA HIS A 86 -10.28 -17.81 -16.68
C HIS A 86 -10.66 -17.88 -15.21
N LYS A 87 -10.70 -19.10 -14.65
CA LYS A 87 -10.78 -19.28 -13.20
C LYS A 87 -9.59 -18.58 -12.56
N VAL A 88 -9.83 -17.78 -11.52
CA VAL A 88 -8.76 -17.07 -10.79
C VAL A 88 -7.73 -18.07 -10.24
N ALA A 89 -8.17 -19.25 -9.80
CA ALA A 89 -7.26 -20.32 -9.37
C ALA A 89 -6.24 -20.74 -10.46
N ASN A 90 -6.63 -20.75 -11.73
CA ASN A 90 -5.73 -21.09 -12.83
C ASN A 90 -4.71 -19.97 -13.06
N VAL A 91 -5.16 -18.71 -12.99
CA VAL A 91 -4.28 -17.53 -13.13
C VAL A 91 -3.27 -17.47 -12.00
N ILE A 92 -3.67 -17.76 -10.75
CA ILE A 92 -2.76 -17.89 -9.61
C ILE A 92 -1.70 -18.96 -9.89
N GLY A 93 -2.13 -20.15 -10.32
CA GLY A 93 -1.23 -21.26 -10.65
C GLY A 93 -0.25 -20.91 -11.78
N ASN A 94 -0.67 -20.17 -12.80
CA ASN A 94 0.23 -19.69 -13.85
C ASN A 94 1.22 -18.66 -13.31
N THR A 95 0.75 -17.73 -12.47
CA THR A 95 1.57 -16.66 -11.88
C THR A 95 2.70 -17.21 -11.01
N MET A 96 2.51 -18.38 -10.40
CA MET A 96 3.57 -19.04 -9.61
C MET A 96 4.82 -19.41 -10.42
N LYS A 97 4.74 -19.48 -11.76
CA LYS A 97 5.93 -19.60 -12.64
C LYS A 97 6.89 -18.42 -12.50
N PHE A 98 6.38 -17.26 -12.10
CA PHE A 98 7.12 -16.00 -11.96
C PHE A 98 7.21 -15.53 -10.50
N HIS A 99 6.24 -15.91 -9.66
CA HIS A 99 6.14 -15.45 -8.29
C HIS A 99 6.18 -16.64 -7.30
N PRO A 100 7.36 -17.03 -6.78
CA PRO A 100 7.52 -18.19 -5.91
C PRO A 100 7.09 -17.93 -4.47
N HIS A 101 5.88 -17.38 -4.30
CA HIS A 101 5.26 -17.06 -3.00
C HIS A 101 3.85 -17.66 -2.92
N GLY A 102 3.26 -17.58 -1.73
CA GLY A 102 1.96 -18.19 -1.45
C GLY A 102 0.84 -17.73 -2.39
N ASP A 103 -0.03 -18.68 -2.76
CA ASP A 103 -1.24 -18.46 -3.56
C ASP A 103 -2.14 -17.36 -2.99
N ALA A 104 -2.25 -17.29 -1.66
CA ALA A 104 -3.04 -16.27 -0.97
C ALA A 104 -2.59 -14.85 -1.32
N SER A 105 -1.28 -14.56 -1.33
CA SER A 105 -0.77 -13.23 -1.64
C SER A 105 -1.02 -12.83 -3.09
N ILE A 106 -0.93 -13.78 -4.02
CA ILE A 106 -1.24 -13.57 -5.44
C ILE A 106 -2.75 -13.33 -5.62
N GLY A 107 -3.58 -14.14 -4.96
CA GLY A 107 -5.03 -14.01 -4.98
C GLY A 107 -5.50 -12.66 -4.45
N ASP A 108 -5.01 -12.24 -3.29
CA ASP A 108 -5.35 -10.96 -2.67
C ASP A 108 -4.92 -9.78 -3.55
N ALA A 109 -3.70 -9.82 -4.12
CA ALA A 109 -3.22 -8.79 -5.05
C ALA A 109 -4.09 -8.73 -6.32
N MET A 110 -4.51 -9.87 -6.87
CA MET A 110 -5.39 -9.90 -8.04
C MET A 110 -6.77 -9.33 -7.74
N VAL A 111 -7.35 -9.64 -6.58
CA VAL A 111 -8.62 -9.05 -6.13
C VAL A 111 -8.50 -7.54 -6.03
N GLN A 112 -7.40 -7.02 -5.47
CA GLN A 112 -7.15 -5.58 -5.38
C GLN A 112 -7.06 -4.91 -6.76
N ILE A 113 -6.42 -5.54 -7.75
CA ILE A 113 -6.40 -5.02 -9.13
C ILE A 113 -7.81 -5.05 -9.73
N GLY A 114 -8.54 -6.15 -9.54
CA GLY A 114 -9.89 -6.34 -10.10
C GLY A 114 -10.91 -5.35 -9.55
N GLN A 115 -10.85 -5.04 -8.25
CA GLN A 115 -11.73 -4.07 -7.60
C GLN A 115 -11.57 -2.62 -8.09
N LYS A 116 -10.53 -2.32 -8.88
CA LYS A 116 -10.34 -1.02 -9.53
C LYS A 116 -11.12 -0.85 -10.83
N ASP A 117 -11.73 -1.93 -11.35
CA ASP A 117 -12.61 -1.94 -12.54
C ASP A 117 -12.02 -1.21 -13.76
N LEU A 118 -10.71 -1.38 -13.99
CA LEU A 118 -9.98 -0.72 -15.08
C LEU A 118 -9.24 -1.73 -15.97
N LEU A 119 -8.32 -2.49 -15.38
CA LEU A 119 -7.45 -3.42 -16.12
C LEU A 119 -8.07 -4.80 -16.33
N LEU A 120 -8.97 -5.20 -15.45
CA LEU A 120 -9.54 -6.53 -15.39
C LEU A 120 -11.05 -6.47 -15.54
N ASP A 121 -11.59 -7.45 -16.24
CA ASP A 121 -13.02 -7.73 -16.32
C ASP A 121 -13.28 -8.96 -15.44
N CYS A 122 -14.15 -8.80 -14.45
CA CYS A 122 -14.29 -9.69 -13.31
C CYS A 122 -15.70 -10.30 -13.24
N GLN A 123 -15.79 -11.61 -13.05
CA GLN A 123 -17.05 -12.34 -12.88
C GLN A 123 -17.10 -13.07 -11.53
N GLY A 124 -18.26 -13.01 -10.86
CA GLY A 124 -18.50 -13.58 -9.53
C GLY A 124 -18.41 -12.54 -8.41
N ASN A 125 -18.27 -12.99 -7.16
CA ASN A 125 -18.16 -12.10 -6.00
C ASN A 125 -16.68 -11.75 -5.72
N TRP A 126 -16.28 -10.54 -6.11
CA TRP A 126 -14.91 -10.00 -5.92
C TRP A 126 -14.74 -9.21 -4.62
N GLY A 127 -15.70 -9.32 -3.69
CA GLY A 127 -15.71 -8.52 -2.47
C GLY A 127 -16.26 -7.12 -2.73
N ASN A 128 -16.26 -6.30 -1.70
CA ASN A 128 -16.80 -4.94 -1.77
C ASN A 128 -15.93 -3.97 -0.97
N ILE A 129 -15.36 -2.98 -1.69
CA ILE A 129 -14.49 -1.95 -1.11
C ILE A 129 -15.20 -1.06 -0.09
N LEU A 130 -16.54 -0.97 -0.17
CA LEU A 130 -17.35 -0.13 0.72
C LEU A 130 -17.65 -0.85 2.04
N THR A 131 -18.01 -2.14 2.01
CA THR A 131 -18.36 -2.90 3.23
C THR A 131 -17.15 -3.55 3.89
N GLY A 132 -16.10 -3.82 3.12
CA GLY A 132 -14.95 -4.62 3.52
C GLY A 132 -15.14 -6.13 3.33
N ASP A 133 -16.22 -6.54 2.65
CA ASP A 133 -16.47 -7.95 2.37
C ASP A 133 -15.37 -8.53 1.48
N ARG A 134 -14.87 -9.70 1.88
CA ARG A 134 -13.85 -10.42 1.13
C ARG A 134 -14.41 -11.02 -0.15
N ALA A 135 -13.55 -11.15 -1.16
CA ALA A 135 -13.87 -11.92 -2.35
C ALA A 135 -14.16 -13.39 -2.01
N ALA A 136 -14.98 -14.03 -2.85
CA ALA A 136 -15.14 -15.48 -2.80
C ALA A 136 -13.82 -16.17 -3.16
N ALA A 137 -13.66 -17.43 -2.73
CA ALA A 137 -12.45 -18.20 -3.01
C ALA A 137 -12.17 -18.28 -4.53
N ALA A 138 -10.89 -18.28 -4.90
CA ALA A 138 -10.40 -18.23 -6.29
C ALA A 138 -10.99 -19.28 -7.26
N ARG A 139 -11.56 -20.37 -6.74
CA ARG A 139 -12.28 -21.39 -7.53
C ARG A 139 -13.66 -20.97 -8.02
N TYR A 140 -14.27 -19.95 -7.40
CA TYR A 140 -15.63 -19.48 -7.70
C TYR A 140 -15.69 -18.21 -8.53
N ILE A 141 -14.59 -17.46 -8.59
CA ILE A 141 -14.48 -16.21 -9.35
C ILE A 141 -13.66 -16.41 -10.62
N GLU A 142 -13.94 -15.58 -11.62
CA GLU A 142 -13.30 -15.63 -12.92
C GLU A 142 -12.87 -14.23 -13.38
N VAL A 143 -11.84 -14.18 -14.20
CA VAL A 143 -11.21 -12.93 -14.64
C VAL A 143 -10.69 -13.05 -16.07
N ARG A 144 -10.66 -11.91 -16.76
CA ARG A 144 -9.86 -11.70 -17.98
C ARG A 144 -9.32 -10.28 -18.02
N LEU A 145 -8.38 -10.01 -18.92
CA LEU A 145 -7.98 -8.64 -19.22
C LEU A 145 -9.16 -7.87 -19.81
N SER A 146 -9.36 -6.64 -19.36
CA SER A 146 -10.28 -5.71 -20.01
C SER A 146 -9.69 -5.29 -21.36
N LYS A 147 -10.54 -4.76 -22.27
CA LYS A 147 -10.06 -4.21 -23.54
C LYS A 147 -9.01 -3.11 -23.32
N PHE A 148 -9.25 -2.26 -22.32
CA PHE A 148 -8.30 -1.22 -21.91
C PHE A 148 -6.98 -1.83 -21.42
N GLY A 149 -7.03 -2.84 -20.55
CA GLY A 149 -5.84 -3.52 -20.04
C GLY A 149 -4.98 -4.11 -21.17
N THR A 150 -5.59 -4.84 -22.10
CA THR A 150 -4.89 -5.43 -23.25
C THR A 150 -4.21 -4.37 -24.13
N GLU A 151 -4.89 -3.27 -24.43
CA GLU A 151 -4.34 -2.23 -25.30
C GLU A 151 -3.26 -1.37 -24.62
N VAL A 152 -3.38 -1.14 -23.32
CA VAL A 152 -2.56 -0.15 -22.61
C VAL A 152 -1.33 -0.76 -21.95
N LEU A 153 -1.40 -1.97 -21.41
CA LEU A 153 -0.31 -2.55 -20.62
C LEU A 153 0.83 -3.10 -21.50
N PHE A 154 0.50 -3.81 -22.59
CA PHE A 154 1.45 -4.72 -23.22
C PHE A 154 1.99 -4.21 -24.56
N ASN A 155 3.26 -4.54 -24.82
CA ASN A 155 3.90 -4.50 -26.14
C ASN A 155 5.17 -5.35 -26.16
N HIS A 156 5.06 -6.62 -26.54
CA HIS A 156 6.17 -7.60 -26.49
C HIS A 156 7.41 -7.20 -27.29
N LYS A 157 7.27 -6.33 -28.30
CA LYS A 157 8.41 -5.87 -29.13
C LYS A 157 9.29 -4.84 -28.42
N THR A 158 8.73 -4.10 -27.46
CA THR A 158 9.43 -3.06 -26.70
C THR A 158 9.68 -3.44 -25.25
N THR A 159 9.06 -4.52 -24.78
CA THR A 159 9.27 -5.05 -23.43
C THR A 159 10.71 -5.57 -23.27
N ASN A 160 11.38 -5.13 -22.21
CA ASN A 160 12.61 -5.74 -21.74
C ASN A 160 12.28 -6.99 -20.92
N TRP A 161 12.93 -8.10 -21.26
CA TRP A 161 12.65 -9.41 -20.68
C TRP A 161 13.78 -9.87 -19.78
N LEU A 162 13.42 -10.33 -18.60
CA LEU A 162 14.28 -11.01 -17.63
C LEU A 162 13.97 -12.51 -17.64
N ALA A 163 14.90 -13.32 -17.14
CA ALA A 163 14.62 -14.72 -16.85
C ALA A 163 13.79 -14.83 -15.56
N SER A 164 12.85 -15.78 -15.51
CA SER A 164 12.15 -16.12 -14.27
C SER A 164 13.12 -16.61 -13.20
N TYR A 165 12.67 -16.65 -11.94
CA TYR A 165 13.49 -17.09 -10.79
C TYR A 165 14.13 -18.49 -10.96
N ASP A 166 13.53 -19.37 -11.77
CA ASP A 166 14.04 -20.72 -12.09
C ASP A 166 14.67 -20.82 -13.49
N GLY A 167 14.74 -19.72 -14.23
CA GLY A 167 15.32 -19.62 -15.58
C GLY A 167 14.51 -20.30 -16.69
N ARG A 168 13.31 -20.84 -16.40
CA ARG A 168 12.52 -21.60 -17.39
C ARG A 168 11.62 -20.73 -18.26
N ASN A 169 11.22 -19.56 -17.78
CA ASN A 169 10.35 -18.63 -18.46
C ASN A 169 11.00 -17.25 -18.57
N LYS A 170 10.34 -16.34 -19.29
CA LYS A 170 10.71 -14.92 -19.33
C LYS A 170 9.62 -14.10 -18.66
N GLU A 171 10.01 -13.08 -17.93
CA GLU A 171 9.09 -12.11 -17.36
C GLU A 171 9.51 -10.68 -17.72
N PRO A 172 8.58 -9.72 -17.79
CA PRO A 172 8.92 -8.33 -18.04
C PRO A 172 9.63 -7.72 -16.83
N GLU A 173 10.69 -6.95 -17.09
CA GLU A 173 11.28 -6.07 -16.08
C GLU A 173 10.24 -5.02 -15.63
N THR A 174 9.64 -4.34 -16.60
CA THR A 174 8.49 -3.45 -16.47
C THR A 174 7.57 -3.63 -17.68
N GLU A 175 6.29 -3.33 -17.50
CA GLU A 175 5.37 -3.28 -18.64
C GLU A 175 5.46 -1.93 -19.36
N PRO A 176 5.40 -1.89 -20.71
CA PRO A 176 5.45 -0.65 -21.48
C PRO A 176 4.07 0.06 -21.48
N VAL A 177 3.64 0.47 -20.28
CA VAL A 177 2.30 1.03 -20.04
C VAL A 177 2.12 2.36 -20.75
N LYS A 178 1.03 2.49 -21.54
CA LYS A 178 0.74 3.66 -22.39
C LYS A 178 -0.08 4.75 -21.70
N PHE A 179 -0.33 4.60 -20.40
CA PHE A 179 -1.20 5.45 -19.58
C PHE A 179 -0.59 5.60 -18.17
N PRO A 180 -0.72 6.75 -17.48
CA PRO A 180 -0.19 6.95 -16.13
C PRO A 180 -0.92 6.12 -15.06
N LEU A 181 -0.72 4.81 -15.09
CA LEU A 181 -1.44 3.83 -14.29
C LEU A 181 -1.19 3.99 -12.79
N LEU A 182 0.06 4.31 -12.41
CA LEU A 182 0.46 4.57 -11.02
C LEU A 182 -0.47 5.59 -10.35
N LEU A 183 -0.68 6.72 -11.01
CA LEU A 183 -1.51 7.82 -10.49
C LEU A 183 -2.99 7.48 -10.58
N ALA A 184 -3.42 6.76 -11.61
CA ALA A 184 -4.84 6.39 -11.76
C ALA A 184 -5.30 5.41 -10.67
N GLN A 185 -4.48 4.41 -10.34
CA GLN A 185 -4.86 3.39 -9.36
C GLN A 185 -4.49 3.77 -7.92
N GLY A 186 -3.45 4.60 -7.77
CA GLY A 186 -2.75 4.80 -6.52
C GLY A 186 -2.01 3.54 -6.07
N VAL A 187 -1.24 3.67 -5.00
CA VAL A 187 -0.57 2.52 -4.37
C VAL A 187 -0.42 2.77 -2.88
N GLU A 188 -0.46 1.69 -2.11
CA GLU A 188 -0.06 1.72 -0.70
C GLU A 188 0.87 0.53 -0.44
N GLY A 189 2.00 0.79 0.22
CA GLY A 189 3.00 -0.23 0.49
C GLY A 189 3.84 0.13 1.71
N ILE A 190 4.12 -0.86 2.55
CA ILE A 190 4.98 -0.70 3.71
C ILE A 190 6.20 -1.60 3.50
N ALA A 191 7.38 -0.99 3.47
CA ALA A 191 8.65 -1.67 3.35
C ALA A 191 9.44 -1.56 4.66
N VAL A 192 10.69 -2.00 4.64
CA VAL A 192 11.59 -1.85 5.80
C VAL A 192 12.09 -0.41 5.82
N GLY A 193 11.76 0.34 6.88
CA GLY A 193 12.23 1.72 7.07
C GLY A 193 11.54 2.78 6.21
N LEU A 194 10.62 2.42 5.31
CA LEU A 194 9.85 3.36 4.49
C LEU A 194 8.42 2.88 4.24
N ALA A 195 7.53 3.83 3.93
CA ALA A 195 6.20 3.57 3.44
C ALA A 195 5.98 4.34 2.14
N CYS A 196 5.19 3.78 1.23
CA CYS A 196 4.74 4.39 0.01
C CYS A 196 3.22 4.56 0.07
N LYS A 197 2.74 5.78 -0.19
CA LYS A 197 1.30 6.07 -0.32
C LYS A 197 1.07 7.08 -1.42
N ILE A 198 0.64 6.60 -2.58
CA ILE A 198 0.25 7.40 -3.74
C ILE A 198 -1.26 7.31 -3.85
N LEU A 199 -1.93 8.46 -3.92
CA LEU A 199 -3.39 8.53 -3.96
C LEU A 199 -3.88 8.43 -5.42
N PRO A 200 -5.06 7.83 -5.66
CA PRO A 200 -5.63 7.72 -6.99
C PRO A 200 -6.07 9.08 -7.53
N HIS A 201 -6.13 9.20 -8.86
CA HIS A 201 -6.48 10.41 -9.59
C HIS A 201 -7.50 10.11 -10.69
N ASN A 202 -8.21 11.14 -11.13
CA ASN A 202 -9.23 11.00 -12.15
C ASN A 202 -8.62 10.66 -13.52
N PHE A 203 -9.23 9.72 -14.23
CA PHE A 203 -8.77 9.25 -15.53
C PHE A 203 -8.66 10.37 -16.58
N ILE A 204 -9.65 11.26 -16.64
CA ILE A 204 -9.72 12.33 -17.65
C ILE A 204 -8.69 13.41 -17.31
N GLU A 205 -8.60 13.80 -16.03
CA GLU A 205 -7.63 14.80 -15.57
C GLU A 205 -6.18 14.36 -15.81
N LEU A 206 -5.90 13.06 -15.69
CA LEU A 206 -4.59 12.50 -16.01
C LEU A 206 -4.22 12.65 -17.49
N ILE A 207 -5.20 12.50 -18.40
CA ILE A 207 -4.98 12.72 -19.84
C ILE A 207 -4.71 14.20 -20.10
N ASP A 208 -5.53 15.09 -19.53
CA ASP A 208 -5.36 16.53 -19.67
C ASP A 208 -4.01 17.01 -19.10
N ALA A 209 -3.60 16.48 -17.94
CA ALA A 209 -2.30 16.75 -17.34
C ALA A 209 -1.13 16.22 -18.19
N SER A 210 -1.28 15.04 -18.81
CA SER A 210 -0.28 14.48 -19.72
C SER A 210 -0.11 15.37 -20.97
N ILE A 211 -1.21 15.84 -21.56
CA ILE A 211 -1.19 16.77 -22.69
C ILE A 211 -0.57 18.11 -22.27
N ALA A 212 -0.95 18.64 -21.11
CA ALA A 212 -0.40 19.89 -20.59
C ALA A 212 1.12 19.80 -20.40
N THR A 213 1.61 18.68 -19.86
CA THR A 213 3.04 18.39 -19.68
C THR A 213 3.79 18.44 -21.01
N LEU A 214 3.29 17.77 -22.05
CA LEU A 214 3.89 17.77 -23.39
C LEU A 214 3.90 19.15 -24.04
N LEU A 215 2.91 20.00 -23.73
CA LEU A 215 2.83 21.38 -24.19
C LEU A 215 3.60 22.38 -23.31
N GLY A 216 4.27 21.92 -22.24
CA GLY A 216 4.96 22.78 -21.28
C GLY A 216 4.04 23.71 -20.49
N LYS A 217 2.76 23.35 -20.34
CA LYS A 217 1.75 24.11 -19.59
C LYS A 217 1.67 23.63 -18.15
N ARG A 218 1.48 24.56 -17.22
CA ARG A 218 1.17 24.24 -15.82
C ARG A 218 -0.25 23.71 -15.71
N PHE A 219 -0.46 22.76 -14.81
CA PHE A 219 -1.76 22.21 -14.44
C PHE A 219 -1.80 22.01 -12.92
N LYS A 220 -3.00 21.79 -12.38
CA LYS A 220 -3.20 21.36 -10.99
C LYS A 220 -3.90 20.02 -11.06
N LEU A 221 -3.34 19.02 -10.40
CA LEU A 221 -3.88 17.68 -10.32
C LEU A 221 -4.11 17.34 -8.84
N VAL A 222 -5.28 16.82 -8.50
CA VAL A 222 -5.63 16.46 -7.13
C VAL A 222 -6.24 15.05 -7.09
N PRO A 223 -6.14 14.33 -5.96
CA PRO A 223 -6.67 12.98 -5.89
C PRO A 223 -8.18 12.90 -6.13
N ASP A 224 -8.61 11.79 -6.71
CA ASP A 224 -10.02 11.45 -6.92
C ASP A 224 -10.26 10.02 -6.42
N PHE A 225 -11.27 9.84 -5.58
CA PHE A 225 -11.46 8.59 -4.83
C PHE A 225 -12.64 7.79 -5.35
N PRO A 226 -12.47 6.47 -5.59
CA PRO A 226 -13.57 5.62 -6.07
C PRO A 226 -14.70 5.46 -5.04
N THR A 227 -14.46 5.79 -3.77
CA THR A 227 -15.47 5.77 -2.70
C THR A 227 -16.32 7.04 -2.63
N GLY A 228 -16.02 8.05 -3.47
CA GLY A 228 -16.64 9.37 -3.42
C GLY A 228 -16.23 10.14 -2.16
N GLY A 229 -17.18 10.86 -1.58
CA GLY A 229 -16.98 11.70 -0.39
C GLY A 229 -16.58 13.12 -0.76
N MET A 230 -16.12 13.85 0.24
CA MET A 230 -15.62 15.21 0.10
C MET A 230 -14.18 15.26 0.58
N ALA A 231 -13.32 16.05 -0.06
CA ALA A 231 -11.93 16.14 0.33
C ALA A 231 -11.43 17.59 0.34
N ASP A 232 -10.62 17.90 1.35
CA ASP A 232 -9.83 19.11 1.43
C ASP A 232 -8.39 18.79 1.03
N MET A 233 -8.00 19.31 -0.13
CA MET A 233 -6.74 19.05 -0.81
C MET A 233 -5.76 20.22 -0.70
N GLU A 234 -6.04 21.24 0.12
CA GLU A 234 -5.19 22.45 0.22
C GLU A 234 -3.74 22.12 0.54
N MET A 235 -3.53 21.14 1.43
CA MET A 235 -2.22 20.69 1.90
C MET A 235 -1.71 19.43 1.17
N TYR A 236 -2.26 19.08 -0.01
CA TYR A 236 -1.88 17.86 -0.74
C TYR A 236 -0.39 17.82 -1.13
N ASN A 237 0.18 18.98 -1.47
CA ASN A 237 1.60 19.13 -1.82
C ASN A 237 2.05 18.17 -2.95
N ASP A 238 1.21 18.00 -3.97
CA ASP A 238 1.45 17.12 -5.13
C ASP A 238 1.86 15.67 -4.76
N GLY A 239 1.43 15.20 -3.58
CA GLY A 239 1.75 13.86 -3.10
C GLY A 239 3.13 13.73 -2.43
N LEU A 240 3.90 14.81 -2.34
CA LEU A 240 5.17 14.85 -1.64
C LEU A 240 5.01 14.58 -0.14
N ARG A 241 6.06 14.00 0.44
CA ARG A 241 6.17 13.78 1.88
C ARG A 241 5.94 15.08 2.65
N GLY A 242 5.10 15.01 3.68
CA GLY A 242 4.68 16.18 4.47
C GLY A 242 3.37 16.80 4.01
N GLY A 243 2.87 16.41 2.83
CA GLY A 243 1.50 16.68 2.43
C GLY A 243 0.49 15.99 3.35
N ARG A 244 -0.72 16.55 3.42
CA ARG A 244 -1.84 16.00 4.18
C ARG A 244 -3.14 16.45 3.56
N ILE A 245 -4.10 15.52 3.45
CA ILE A 245 -5.45 15.83 3.00
C ILE A 245 -6.45 15.31 4.02
N ARG A 246 -7.63 15.94 4.07
CA ARG A 246 -8.76 15.46 4.88
C ARG A 246 -9.83 14.92 3.95
N VAL A 247 -10.29 13.70 4.18
CA VAL A 247 -11.36 13.07 3.42
C VAL A 247 -12.53 12.82 4.35
N ARG A 248 -13.71 13.27 3.94
CA ARG A 248 -14.95 13.26 4.70
C ARG A 248 -16.00 12.41 4.02
N ALA A 249 -16.78 11.73 4.84
CA ALA A 249 -18.00 11.07 4.45
C ALA A 249 -19.02 12.11 3.96
N ARG A 250 -19.82 11.75 2.96
CA ARG A 250 -21.01 12.55 2.61
C ARG A 250 -22.16 12.12 3.52
N ILE A 251 -22.66 13.05 4.31
CA ILE A 251 -23.70 12.78 5.31
C ILE A 251 -24.91 13.68 5.03
N ASP A 252 -26.04 13.07 4.76
CA ASP A 252 -27.30 13.75 4.51
C ASP A 252 -28.16 13.76 5.78
N LYS A 253 -28.83 14.89 6.03
CA LYS A 253 -29.84 15.00 7.09
C LYS A 253 -31.18 14.50 6.56
N VAL A 254 -31.55 13.28 6.93
CA VAL A 254 -32.83 12.67 6.51
C VAL A 254 -33.99 13.34 7.22
N ASP A 255 -33.89 13.48 8.54
CA ASP A 255 -34.87 14.16 9.37
C ASP A 255 -34.21 14.73 10.65
N ASN A 256 -35.01 15.22 11.59
CA ASN A 256 -34.51 15.81 12.84
C ASN A 256 -33.91 14.82 13.84
N LYS A 257 -33.93 13.52 13.55
CA LYS A 257 -33.47 12.42 14.42
C LYS A 257 -32.60 11.40 13.68
N THR A 258 -32.33 11.59 12.40
CA THR A 258 -31.63 10.60 11.57
C THR A 258 -30.69 11.28 10.59
N LEU A 259 -29.43 10.87 10.62
CA LEU A 259 -28.42 11.20 9.62
C LEU A 259 -28.14 9.96 8.77
N ALA A 260 -27.90 10.12 7.48
CA ALA A 260 -27.56 9.04 6.56
C ALA A 260 -26.18 9.28 5.94
N VAL A 261 -25.25 8.37 6.18
CA VAL A 261 -23.97 8.35 5.47
C VAL A 261 -24.20 7.74 4.08
N ARG A 262 -23.88 8.51 3.03
CA ARG A 262 -24.09 8.12 1.62
C ARG A 262 -22.80 7.74 0.90
N GLU A 263 -21.67 8.20 1.41
CA GLU A 263 -20.33 7.93 0.88
C GLU A 263 -19.36 7.88 2.07
N VAL A 264 -18.38 6.97 2.02
CA VAL A 264 -17.37 6.79 3.06
C VAL A 264 -16.03 7.37 2.62
N PRO A 265 -15.18 7.84 3.56
CA PRO A 265 -13.84 8.29 3.20
C PRO A 265 -12.99 7.18 2.58
N PHE A 266 -12.03 7.57 1.74
CA PHE A 266 -11.14 6.63 1.09
C PHE A 266 -10.31 5.83 2.12
N GLY A 267 -10.37 4.50 2.02
CA GLY A 267 -9.73 3.57 2.96
C GLY A 267 -10.57 3.21 4.18
N VAL A 268 -11.79 3.74 4.31
CA VAL A 268 -12.74 3.40 5.38
C VAL A 268 -13.87 2.55 4.81
N THR A 269 -14.24 1.49 5.52
CA THR A 269 -15.40 0.66 5.19
C THR A 269 -16.61 1.01 6.08
N THR A 270 -17.83 0.69 5.66
CA THR A 270 -19.04 0.89 6.49
C THR A 270 -18.92 0.18 7.83
N SER A 271 -18.38 -1.05 7.84
CA SER A 271 -18.08 -1.82 9.05
C SER A 271 -17.16 -1.04 10.00
N SER A 272 -16.01 -0.54 9.51
CA SER A 272 -15.07 0.24 10.34
C SER A 272 -15.63 1.58 10.79
N LEU A 273 -16.40 2.25 9.94
CA LEU A 273 -17.06 3.51 10.25
C LEU A 273 -18.10 3.32 11.37
N ILE A 274 -18.93 2.27 11.30
CA ILE A 274 -19.91 1.93 12.34
C ILE A 274 -19.19 1.62 13.65
N GLU A 275 -18.11 0.84 13.63
CA GLU A 275 -17.30 0.56 14.82
C GLU A 275 -16.76 1.86 15.44
N SER A 276 -16.25 2.78 14.63
CA SER A 276 -15.75 4.08 15.09
C SER A 276 -16.85 4.92 15.77
N ILE A 277 -18.08 4.89 15.24
CA ILE A 277 -19.24 5.58 15.81
C ILE A 277 -19.62 4.96 17.15
N LEU A 278 -19.73 3.63 17.23
CA LEU A 278 -20.05 2.94 18.48
C LEU A 278 -19.00 3.22 19.56
N LYS A 279 -17.72 3.18 19.20
CA LYS A 279 -16.60 3.48 20.10
C LYS A 279 -16.64 4.94 20.60
N ALA A 280 -16.99 5.90 19.76
CA ALA A 280 -17.15 7.29 20.15
C ALA A 280 -18.36 7.50 21.09
N ASN A 281 -19.43 6.73 20.87
CA ASN A 281 -20.62 6.71 21.73
C ASN A 281 -20.31 6.14 23.12
N ASP A 282 -19.58 5.02 23.18
CA ASP A 282 -19.19 4.39 24.45
C ASP A 282 -18.26 5.28 25.29
N LYS A 283 -17.42 6.08 24.63
CA LYS A 283 -16.59 7.11 25.26
C LYS A 283 -17.36 8.38 25.66
N GLY A 284 -18.66 8.43 25.39
CA GLY A 284 -19.52 9.59 25.66
C GLY A 284 -19.19 10.84 24.85
N LYS A 285 -18.41 10.72 23.76
CA LYS A 285 -18.08 11.84 22.87
C LYS A 285 -19.27 12.24 22.00
N ILE A 286 -20.06 11.24 21.61
CA ILE A 286 -21.32 11.41 20.87
C ILE A 286 -22.43 10.62 21.59
N LYS A 287 -23.69 10.87 21.22
CA LYS A 287 -24.85 10.14 21.75
C LYS A 287 -25.75 9.67 20.61
N VAL A 288 -25.65 8.39 20.26
CA VAL A 288 -26.51 7.73 19.28
C VAL A 288 -27.47 6.78 19.96
N LYS A 289 -28.65 6.59 19.36
CA LYS A 289 -29.64 5.61 19.80
C LYS A 289 -29.36 4.23 19.20
N LYS A 290 -29.12 4.20 17.89
CA LYS A 290 -28.79 2.99 17.12
C LYS A 290 -28.14 3.40 15.79
N VAL A 291 -27.40 2.47 15.19
CA VAL A 291 -26.83 2.61 13.85
C VAL A 291 -27.29 1.40 13.03
N GLU A 292 -27.77 1.63 11.81
CA GLU A 292 -28.25 0.59 10.90
C GLU A 292 -27.47 0.65 9.59
N ASP A 293 -26.99 -0.49 9.10
CA ASP A 293 -26.31 -0.60 7.81
C ASP A 293 -27.25 -1.22 6.77
N ASN A 294 -27.66 -0.44 5.78
CA ASN A 294 -28.45 -0.85 4.63
C ASN A 294 -27.60 -0.86 3.34
N THR A 295 -26.28 -0.87 3.47
CA THR A 295 -25.36 -0.75 2.33
C THR A 295 -25.51 -1.94 1.38
N ALA A 296 -25.63 -1.62 0.10
CA ALA A 296 -25.64 -2.58 -0.99
C ALA A 296 -24.72 -2.09 -2.11
N LYS A 297 -25.28 -1.71 -3.26
CA LYS A 297 -24.53 -1.03 -4.34
C LYS A 297 -24.09 0.37 -3.93
N VAL A 298 -24.86 1.02 -3.07
CA VAL A 298 -24.62 2.38 -2.57
C VAL A 298 -24.53 2.29 -1.05
N VAL A 299 -23.67 3.12 -0.46
CA VAL A 299 -23.56 3.24 1.00
C VAL A 299 -24.84 3.83 1.56
N GLU A 300 -25.38 3.18 2.58
CA GLU A 300 -26.48 3.73 3.38
C GLU A 300 -26.33 3.27 4.83
N VAL A 301 -25.64 4.09 5.63
CA VAL A 301 -25.55 3.88 7.08
C VAL A 301 -26.42 4.93 7.78
N LEU A 302 -27.49 4.47 8.45
CA LEU A 302 -28.43 5.31 9.17
C LEU A 302 -27.98 5.47 10.63
N VAL A 303 -27.68 6.69 11.02
CA VAL A 303 -27.32 7.05 12.39
C VAL A 303 -28.52 7.70 13.06
N HIS A 304 -29.17 6.96 13.95
CA HIS A 304 -30.31 7.46 14.70
C HIS A 304 -29.85 8.16 15.97
N LEU A 305 -30.27 9.40 16.13
CA LEU A 305 -29.85 10.28 17.20
C LEU A 305 -30.58 9.97 18.51
N ALA A 306 -29.89 10.19 19.64
CA ALA A 306 -30.54 10.19 20.94
C ALA A 306 -31.51 11.37 21.08
N ASN A 307 -32.47 11.27 22.01
CA ASN A 307 -33.40 12.37 22.28
C ASN A 307 -32.64 13.64 22.68
N ASN A 308 -33.12 14.80 22.22
CA ASN A 308 -32.55 16.13 22.49
C ASN A 308 -31.15 16.37 21.89
N VAL A 309 -30.68 15.54 20.96
CA VAL A 309 -29.47 15.80 20.17
C VAL A 309 -29.85 16.53 18.88
N SER A 310 -29.21 17.68 18.62
CA SER A 310 -29.37 18.39 17.35
C SER A 310 -28.63 17.65 16.22
N PRO A 311 -29.26 17.42 15.06
CA PRO A 311 -28.59 16.80 13.92
C PRO A 311 -27.34 17.55 13.46
N ASP A 312 -27.36 18.87 13.49
CA ASP A 312 -26.24 19.68 12.99
C ASP A 312 -25.04 19.58 13.94
N LYS A 313 -25.29 19.60 15.27
CA LYS A 313 -24.25 19.34 16.26
C LYS A 313 -23.72 17.90 16.18
N MET A 314 -24.60 16.94 15.89
CA MET A 314 -24.17 15.56 15.71
C MET A 314 -23.29 15.41 14.48
N LEU A 315 -23.64 16.06 13.37
CA LEU A 315 -22.86 16.03 12.13
C LEU A 315 -21.41 16.48 12.39
N ASP A 316 -21.23 17.63 13.06
CA ASP A 316 -19.90 18.12 13.44
C ASP A 316 -19.17 17.13 14.36
N ALA A 317 -19.89 16.51 15.29
CA ALA A 317 -19.31 15.55 16.22
C ALA A 317 -18.92 14.23 15.54
N LEU A 318 -19.65 13.78 14.52
CA LEU A 318 -19.28 12.62 13.70
C LEU A 318 -17.95 12.92 12.98
N TYR A 319 -17.84 14.06 12.30
CA TYR A 319 -16.57 14.43 11.67
C TYR A 319 -15.42 14.57 12.66
N ALA A 320 -15.65 15.07 13.88
CA ALA A 320 -14.59 15.30 14.85
C ALA A 320 -14.12 14.03 15.59
N PHE A 321 -15.00 13.06 15.80
CA PHE A 321 -14.76 11.96 16.75
C PHE A 321 -14.89 10.55 16.16
N THR A 322 -15.22 10.41 14.87
CA THR A 322 -15.38 9.12 14.19
C THR A 322 -14.65 9.13 12.86
N ASP A 323 -14.56 7.97 12.21
CA ASP A 323 -13.93 7.83 10.89
C ASP A 323 -14.83 8.39 9.76
N CYS A 324 -15.80 9.24 10.10
CA CYS A 324 -16.52 10.06 9.12
C CYS A 324 -15.62 11.16 8.55
N GLU A 325 -14.50 11.50 9.20
CA GLU A 325 -13.40 12.26 8.62
C GLU A 325 -12.09 11.53 8.93
N VAL A 326 -11.25 11.36 7.91
CA VAL A 326 -9.91 10.79 8.08
C VAL A 326 -8.87 11.69 7.43
N SER A 327 -7.67 11.68 7.99
CA SER A 327 -6.52 12.37 7.42
C SER A 327 -5.68 11.37 6.64
N LEU A 328 -5.40 11.67 5.37
CA LEU A 328 -4.48 10.89 4.55
C LEU A 328 -3.19 11.69 4.34
N ALA A 329 -2.06 11.05 4.59
CA ALA A 329 -0.74 11.63 4.34
C ALA A 329 -0.11 10.89 3.15
N PRO A 330 0.02 11.52 1.97
CA PRO A 330 0.74 10.92 0.88
C PRO A 330 2.24 10.82 1.22
N ASN A 331 2.87 9.82 0.63
CA ASN A 331 4.30 9.61 0.68
C ASN A 331 4.71 8.92 -0.63
N ALA A 332 4.71 9.69 -1.71
CA ALA A 332 4.94 9.16 -3.05
C ALA A 332 6.40 8.70 -3.20
N CYS A 333 6.57 7.38 -3.29
CA CYS A 333 7.86 6.71 -3.41
C CYS A 333 7.76 5.63 -4.50
N VAL A 334 8.74 5.60 -5.38
CA VAL A 334 8.82 4.67 -6.52
C VAL A 334 10.21 4.08 -6.63
N ILE A 335 10.33 2.93 -7.28
CA ILE A 335 11.62 2.44 -7.76
C ILE A 335 11.95 3.13 -9.08
N LEU A 336 13.13 3.76 -9.11
CA LEU A 336 13.71 4.39 -10.29
C LEU A 336 15.23 4.23 -10.21
N ASP A 337 15.85 3.70 -11.26
CA ASP A 337 17.28 3.37 -11.31
C ASP A 337 17.71 2.44 -10.17
N ASP A 338 16.96 1.35 -9.94
CA ASP A 338 17.22 0.33 -8.90
C ASP A 338 17.29 0.85 -7.46
N ARG A 339 16.68 2.01 -7.19
CA ARG A 339 16.61 2.61 -5.85
C ARG A 339 15.26 3.23 -5.56
N PRO A 340 14.82 3.25 -4.28
CA PRO A 340 13.64 3.99 -3.89
C PRO A 340 13.90 5.50 -3.99
N GLN A 341 13.00 6.22 -4.66
CA GLN A 341 13.05 7.67 -4.81
C GLN A 341 11.71 8.27 -4.41
N PHE A 342 11.74 9.34 -3.61
CA PHE A 342 10.55 10.12 -3.27
C PHE A 342 10.33 11.20 -4.32
N ILE A 343 9.17 11.17 -4.98
CA ILE A 343 8.81 12.05 -6.09
C ILE A 343 7.42 12.64 -5.85
N GLY A 344 7.13 13.80 -6.44
CA GLY A 344 5.82 14.43 -6.48
C GLY A 344 5.67 15.25 -7.74
#